data_AF-A0A5C7IG36-F1
#
_entry.id   AF-A0A5C7IG36-F1
#
_cell.length_a   1.000
_cell.length_b   1.000
_cell.length_c   1.000
_cell.angle_alpha   90.00
_cell.angle_beta   90.00
_cell.angle_gamma   90.00
#
_symmetry.space_group_name_H-M   'P 1'
#
loop_
_entity.id
_entity.type
_entity.pdbx_description
1 polymer ?
#
loop_
_entity_poly.entity_id
_entity_poly.type
_entity_poly.pdbx_seq_one_letter_code
_entity_poly.pdbx_strand_id
1 'polypeptide(L)'
;MAGIREAVDGCIGNNEQGHRVSREKSDKEIMREIQAIMRQIASSITYLPCLDDSFPFTWIESDPKLIVNPQMVKLHSFDTKIHKVDSDTLVSYKTNERDE
;
A
#
# COMPACT_ATOMS: atom_id res chain seq x y z
N MET A 1 22.17 52.80 33.52
CA MET A 1 21.02 51.90 33.78
C MET A 1 20.25 51.81 32.48
N ALA A 2 19.92 50.69 31.86
CA ALA A 2 20.00 49.26 32.15
C ALA A 2 20.42 48.58 30.81
N GLY A 3 21.00 47.40 30.72
CA GLY A 3 21.02 46.25 31.63
C GLY A 3 20.91 45.01 30.74
N ILE A 4 22.04 44.33 30.57
CA ILE A 4 22.20 43.07 29.85
C ILE A 4 21.59 41.95 30.72
N ARG A 5 20.70 41.11 30.19
CA ARG A 5 20.22 39.84 30.81
C ARG A 5 19.89 38.88 29.66
N GLU A 6 20.81 37.98 29.32
CA GLU A 6 20.90 36.57 29.77
C GLU A 6 19.78 35.64 29.28
N ALA A 7 20.23 34.58 28.61
CA ALA A 7 19.45 33.45 28.14
C ALA A 7 18.94 32.59 29.31
N VAL A 8 17.80 31.93 29.11
CA VAL A 8 17.52 30.65 29.76
C VAL A 8 16.62 29.78 28.86
N ASP A 9 17.04 28.53 28.76
CA ASP A 9 16.40 27.38 28.10
C ASP A 9 14.95 27.12 28.52
N GLY A 10 14.20 26.47 27.63
CA GLY A 10 12.90 25.88 27.98
C GLY A 10 12.08 25.34 26.81
N CYS A 11 12.50 24.21 26.22
CA CYS A 11 11.65 23.37 25.37
C CYS A 11 10.60 22.64 26.21
N ILE A 12 9.30 22.63 25.84
CA ILE A 12 8.31 21.50 25.95
C ILE A 12 7.17 21.79 24.94
N GLY A 13 7.00 21.04 23.83
CA GLY A 13 6.05 19.92 23.65
C GLY A 13 4.70 20.40 23.07
N ASN A 14 4.24 19.99 21.88
CA ASN A 14 3.72 18.65 21.62
C ASN A 14 3.81 18.23 20.14
N ASN A 15 3.99 16.92 19.99
CA ASN A 15 4.25 16.12 18.81
C ASN A 15 2.97 15.33 18.46
N GLU A 16 2.45 15.45 17.25
CA GLU A 16 1.57 14.44 16.67
C GLU A 16 1.95 14.18 15.22
N GLN A 17 2.22 12.89 14.94
CA GLN A 17 2.32 12.22 13.64
C GLN A 17 3.71 12.17 12.96
N GLY A 18 4.65 11.49 13.62
CA GLY A 18 5.03 10.13 13.17
C GLY A 18 5.53 9.93 11.73
N HIS A 19 6.27 10.87 11.14
CA HIS A 19 7.10 10.55 9.99
C HIS A 19 8.29 9.71 10.46
N ARG A 20 8.26 8.38 10.26
CA ARG A 20 9.45 7.52 10.44
C ARG A 20 10.51 8.01 9.46
N VAL A 21 11.43 8.84 9.96
CA VAL A 21 12.64 9.22 9.27
C VAL A 21 13.34 7.93 8.86
N SER A 22 13.40 7.70 7.54
CA SER A 22 13.99 6.51 6.93
C SER A 22 15.44 6.39 7.39
N ARG A 23 15.74 5.41 8.25
CA ARG A 23 17.10 4.89 8.38
C ARG A 23 17.51 4.36 7.02
N GLU A 24 18.71 4.66 6.56
CA GLU A 24 19.27 4.03 5.37
C GLU A 24 19.29 2.51 5.61
N LYS A 25 18.43 1.77 4.89
CA LYS A 25 18.37 0.31 4.99
C LYS A 25 19.63 -0.28 4.35
N SER A 26 20.21 -1.28 4.99
CA SER A 26 21.31 -2.02 4.39
C SER A 26 20.82 -2.93 3.24
N ASP A 27 21.66 -3.20 2.24
CA ASP A 27 21.35 -4.14 1.15
C ASP A 27 20.88 -5.51 1.68
N LYS A 28 21.47 -5.98 2.79
CA LYS A 28 21.10 -7.24 3.45
C LYS A 28 19.67 -7.22 4.01
N GLU A 29 19.19 -6.07 4.44
CA GLU A 29 17.82 -5.88 4.93
C GLU A 29 16.84 -5.83 3.76
N ILE A 30 17.19 -5.09 2.70
CA ILE A 30 16.41 -5.03 1.45
C ILE A 30 16.26 -6.42 0.84
N MET A 31 17.34 -7.21 0.75
CA MET A 31 17.28 -8.58 0.24
C MET A 31 16.40 -9.49 1.08
N ARG A 32 16.42 -9.35 2.41
CA ARG A 32 15.56 -10.13 3.31
C ARG A 32 14.08 -9.80 3.10
N GLU A 33 13.75 -8.53 2.92
CA GLU A 33 12.38 -8.09 2.62
C GLU A 33 11.90 -8.64 1.27
N ILE A 34 12.72 -8.53 0.21
CA ILE A 34 12.39 -9.10 -1.12
C ILE A 34 12.12 -10.60 -1.02
N GLN A 35 12.99 -11.33 -0.31
CA GLN A 35 12.84 -12.78 -0.16
C GLN A 35 11.58 -13.17 0.62
N ALA A 36 11.17 -12.35 1.59
CA ALA A 36 9.92 -12.54 2.33
C ALA A 36 8.70 -12.33 1.42
N ILE A 37 8.70 -11.27 0.60
CA ILE A 37 7.63 -10.97 -0.35
C ILE A 37 7.49 -12.11 -1.38
N MET A 38 8.60 -12.59 -1.94
CA MET A 38 8.57 -13.71 -2.90
C MET A 38 7.97 -14.98 -2.30
N ARG A 39 8.29 -15.29 -1.04
CA ARG A 39 7.68 -16.42 -0.33
C ARG A 39 6.20 -16.23 -0.08
N GLN A 40 5.79 -15.02 0.27
CA GLN A 40 4.38 -14.70 0.47
C GLN A 40 3.58 -14.86 -0.83
N ILE A 41 4.11 -14.38 -1.97
CA ILE A 41 3.48 -14.56 -3.29
C ILE A 41 3.36 -16.05 -3.60
N ALA A 42 4.46 -16.81 -3.49
CA ALA A 42 4.44 -18.25 -3.75
C ALA A 42 3.44 -19.00 -2.84
N SER A 43 3.36 -18.60 -1.56
CA SER A 43 2.38 -19.15 -0.63
C SER A 43 0.94 -18.74 -0.95
N SER A 44 0.71 -17.57 -1.53
CA SER A 44 -0.65 -17.14 -1.88
C SER A 44 -1.22 -17.97 -3.04
N ILE A 45 -0.37 -18.41 -3.97
CA ILE A 45 -0.75 -19.22 -5.13
C ILE A 45 -1.39 -20.54 -4.69
N THR A 46 -0.99 -21.12 -3.56
CA THR A 46 -1.57 -22.40 -3.08
C THR A 46 -3.02 -22.30 -2.62
N TYR A 47 -3.51 -21.08 -2.38
CA TYR A 47 -4.90 -20.83 -1.97
C TYR A 47 -5.78 -20.35 -3.12
N LEU A 48 -5.22 -20.13 -4.31
CA LEU A 48 -5.98 -19.73 -5.48
C LEU A 48 -6.52 -20.97 -6.22
N PRO A 49 -7.78 -20.96 -6.68
CA PRO A 49 -8.30 -22.01 -7.55
C PRO A 49 -7.44 -22.16 -8.80
N CYS A 50 -7.20 -23.41 -9.25
CA CYS A 50 -6.59 -23.65 -10.55
C CYS A 50 -7.48 -23.04 -11.64
N LEU A 51 -6.92 -22.11 -12.41
CA LEU A 51 -7.60 -21.48 -13.54
C LEU A 51 -7.26 -22.29 -14.80
N ASP A 52 -8.26 -22.91 -15.41
CA ASP A 52 -8.13 -23.64 -16.68
C ASP A 52 -8.30 -22.73 -17.91
N ASP A 53 -8.50 -21.43 -17.69
CA ASP A 53 -8.70 -20.46 -18.76
C ASP A 53 -7.39 -20.14 -19.49
N SER A 54 -7.42 -20.16 -20.81
CA SER A 54 -6.30 -19.74 -21.65
C SER A 54 -6.10 -18.23 -21.52
N PHE A 55 -5.06 -17.82 -20.80
CA PHE A 55 -4.65 -16.42 -20.79
C PHE A 55 -4.01 -16.04 -22.14
N PRO A 56 -4.33 -14.87 -22.69
CA PRO A 56 -3.69 -14.40 -23.91
C PRO A 56 -2.20 -14.15 -23.64
N PHE A 57 -1.33 -14.72 -24.48
CA PHE A 57 0.14 -14.58 -24.38
C PHE A 57 0.64 -13.18 -24.76
N THR A 58 -0.24 -12.35 -25.32
CA THR A 58 0.03 -11.00 -25.80
C THR A 58 -1.01 -10.03 -25.25
N TRP A 59 -0.62 -8.77 -25.08
CA TRP A 59 -1.56 -7.69 -24.81
C TRP A 59 -2.57 -7.61 -25.95
N ILE A 60 -3.85 -7.65 -25.61
CA ILE A 60 -4.96 -7.40 -26.53
C ILE A 60 -5.75 -6.22 -26.00
N GLU A 61 -6.29 -5.41 -26.91
CA GLU A 61 -7.27 -4.40 -26.53
C GLU A 61 -8.58 -5.12 -26.21
N SER A 62 -9.14 -4.86 -25.02
CA SER A 62 -10.35 -5.52 -24.55
C SER A 62 -11.34 -4.50 -23.99
N ASP A 63 -12.63 -4.76 -24.21
CA ASP A 63 -13.68 -3.98 -23.59
C ASP A 63 -13.64 -4.07 -22.05
N PRO A 64 -14.08 -3.02 -21.34
CA PRO A 64 -14.19 -3.03 -19.88
C PRO A 64 -15.09 -4.17 -19.40
N LYS A 65 -14.52 -5.11 -18.64
CA LYS A 65 -15.28 -6.19 -17.98
C LYS A 65 -15.83 -5.73 -16.63
N LEU A 66 -16.88 -4.92 -16.68
CA LEU A 66 -17.54 -4.42 -15.47
C LEU A 66 -18.42 -5.50 -14.83
N ILE A 67 -18.39 -5.58 -13.49
CA ILE A 67 -19.26 -6.44 -12.70
C ILE A 67 -20.61 -5.73 -12.55
N VAL A 68 -21.72 -6.44 -12.75
CA VAL A 68 -23.08 -5.91 -12.54
C VAL A 68 -23.38 -5.91 -11.04
N ASN A 69 -23.85 -4.77 -10.52
CA ASN A 69 -24.16 -4.54 -9.10
C ASN A 69 -23.02 -4.97 -8.13
N PRO A 70 -21.79 -4.46 -8.32
CA PRO A 70 -20.68 -4.86 -7.49
C PRO A 70 -20.77 -4.25 -6.10
N GLN A 71 -20.28 -4.98 -5.10
CA GLN A 71 -19.88 -4.37 -3.85
C GLN A 71 -18.50 -3.74 -4.04
N MET A 72 -18.36 -2.49 -3.60
CA MET A 72 -17.16 -1.69 -3.83
C MET A 72 -16.48 -1.34 -2.52
N VAL A 73 -15.17 -1.52 -2.46
CA VAL A 73 -14.33 -1.12 -1.33
C VAL A 73 -13.25 -0.17 -1.82
N LYS A 74 -13.16 1.00 -1.18
CA LYS A 74 -12.09 1.97 -1.43
C LYS A 74 -10.82 1.54 -0.72
N LEU A 75 -9.71 1.56 -1.44
CA LEU A 75 -8.39 1.33 -0.86
C LEU A 75 -7.78 2.63 -0.36
N HIS A 76 -6.82 2.50 0.56
CA HIS A 76 -6.08 3.64 1.07
C HIS A 76 -5.11 4.16 0.00
N SER A 77 -5.13 5.48 -0.23
CA SER A 77 -4.18 6.14 -1.12
C SER A 77 -2.78 6.10 -0.55
N PHE A 78 -1.78 5.99 -1.41
CA PHE A 78 -0.40 6.26 -1.00
C PHE A 78 0.41 6.88 -2.13
N ASP A 79 1.36 7.70 -1.72
CA ASP A 79 2.18 8.51 -2.61
C ASP A 79 3.65 8.15 -2.46
N THR A 80 4.34 8.10 -3.59
CA THR A 80 5.80 8.05 -3.67
C THR A 80 6.33 9.40 -4.19
N LYS A 81 7.65 9.57 -4.24
CA LYS A 81 8.26 10.80 -4.80
C LYS A 81 8.00 11.00 -6.30
N ILE A 82 7.52 9.98 -7.00
CA ILE A 82 7.40 9.96 -8.47
C ILE A 82 5.95 9.72 -8.90
N HIS A 83 5.21 8.86 -8.18
CA HIS A 83 3.84 8.49 -8.52
C HIS A 83 2.93 8.48 -7.29
N LYS A 84 1.69 8.88 -7.52
CA LYS A 84 0.56 8.84 -6.58
C LYS A 84 -0.41 7.75 -7.00
N VAL A 85 -0.85 6.94 -6.04
CA VAL A 85 -1.98 6.03 -6.20
C VAL A 85 -3.13 6.59 -5.37
N ASP A 86 -4.16 7.06 -6.05
CA ASP A 86 -5.27 7.80 -5.44
C ASP A 86 -6.20 6.93 -4.58
N SER A 87 -6.94 7.61 -3.69
CA SER A 87 -7.93 7.02 -2.79
C SER A 87 -9.19 6.52 -3.50
N ASP A 88 -9.31 6.84 -4.78
CA ASP A 88 -10.36 6.34 -5.66
C ASP A 88 -9.97 5.01 -6.32
N THR A 89 -8.86 4.40 -5.89
CA THR A 89 -8.58 2.99 -6.17
C THR A 89 -9.66 2.12 -5.51
N LEU A 90 -10.42 1.42 -6.35
CA LEU A 90 -11.61 0.68 -5.95
C LEU A 90 -11.44 -0.82 -6.27
N VAL A 91 -11.91 -1.65 -5.35
CA VAL A 91 -12.09 -3.09 -5.58
C VAL A 91 -13.58 -3.38 -5.69
N SER A 92 -14.00 -3.87 -6.86
CA SER A 92 -15.36 -4.32 -7.13
C SER A 92 -15.42 -5.84 -7.09
N TYR A 93 -16.31 -6.42 -6.29
CA TYR A 93 -16.53 -7.86 -6.25
C TYR A 93 -18.01 -8.23 -6.26
N LYS A 94 -18.30 -9.44 -6.72
CA LYS A 94 -19.65 -10.01 -6.70
C LYS A 94 -19.91 -10.66 -5.34
N THR A 95 -20.96 -10.23 -4.65
CA THR A 95 -21.43 -10.91 -3.43
C THR A 95 -22.15 -12.18 -3.87
N ASN A 96 -21.68 -13.34 -3.41
CA ASN A 96 -22.41 -14.58 -3.59
C ASN A 96 -23.51 -14.62 -2.52
N GLU A 97 -24.77 -14.76 -2.90
CA GLU A 97 -25.93 -14.90 -1.98
C GLU A 97 -25.92 -16.27 -1.25
N ARG A 98 -24.76 -16.73 -0.77
CA ARG A 98 -24.58 -18.04 -0.13
C ARG A 98 -24.08 -17.94 1.32
N ASP A 99 -24.33 -16.81 1.97
CA ASP A 99 -24.03 -16.59 3.40
C ASP A 99 -25.26 -16.02 4.14
N GLU A 100 -26.44 -16.63 3.96
CA GLU A 100 -27.55 -16.62 4.93
C GLU A 100 -27.99 -18.06 5.24
#